data_AF-A0A3D2IVL2-F1
#
_entry.id   AF-A0A3D2IVL2-F1
#
_cell.length_a   1.000
_cell.length_b   1.000
_cell.length_c   1.000
_cell.angle_alpha   90.00
_cell.angle_beta   90.00
_cell.angle_gamma   90.00
#
_symmetry.space_group_name_H-M   'P 1'
#
loop_
_entity.id
_entity.type
_entity.pdbx_description
1 polymer ?
#
loop_
_entity_poly.entity_id
_entity_poly.type
_entity_poly.pdbx_seq_one_letter_code
_entity_poly.pdbx_strand_id
1 'polypeptide(L)'
;MVNYFWEMIKLETLVNGVALLIVVWAFSKVKGYFSKAPLVFKNFQIWSRKKKLIKIKNHRHDERYYLNELQLSQNWFITFLLVMIVNFLFLLNNNILDFSIWLFLLLMFPTFIVEIIWLNKSSYVEDLATYQKGNLEWRKRRQRKNNRRKNSYKI
;
A
#
# COMPACT_ATOMS: atom_id res chain seq x y z
N MET A 1 -13.67 -22.32 -54.12
CA MET A 1 -13.00 -22.43 -52.80
C MET A 1 -12.23 -21.16 -52.38
N VAL A 2 -11.93 -20.22 -53.29
CA VAL A 2 -11.16 -18.99 -53.01
C VAL A 2 -12.01 -17.88 -52.33
N ASN A 3 -13.32 -17.81 -52.58
CA ASN A 3 -14.17 -16.74 -52.01
C ASN A 3 -14.36 -16.84 -50.48
N TYR A 4 -14.44 -18.06 -49.93
CA TYR A 4 -14.62 -18.25 -48.49
C TYR A 4 -13.39 -17.84 -47.66
N PHE A 5 -12.18 -17.95 -48.23
CA PHE A 5 -10.93 -17.57 -47.58
C PHE A 5 -10.83 -16.04 -47.39
N TRP A 6 -11.23 -15.28 -48.41
CA TRP A 6 -11.25 -13.81 -48.34
C TRP A 6 -12.37 -13.26 -47.45
N GLU A 7 -13.51 -13.94 -47.33
CA GLU A 7 -14.55 -13.57 -46.36
C GLU A 7 -14.12 -13.84 -44.91
N MET A 8 -13.40 -14.93 -44.65
CA MET A 8 -12.90 -15.26 -43.31
C MET A 8 -11.87 -14.23 -42.81
N ILE A 9 -10.93 -13.80 -43.68
CA ILE A 9 -9.94 -12.75 -43.35
C ILE A 9 -10.63 -11.40 -43.08
N LYS A 10 -11.69 -11.06 -43.83
CA LYS A 10 -12.47 -9.83 -43.58
C LYS A 10 -13.21 -9.89 -42.25
N LEU A 11 -13.72 -11.06 -41.85
CA LEU A 11 -14.40 -11.23 -40.57
C LEU A 11 -13.43 -11.09 -39.38
N GLU A 12 -12.25 -11.71 -39.46
CA GLU A 12 -11.23 -11.61 -38.40
C GLU A 12 -10.72 -10.17 -38.22
N THR A 13 -10.50 -9.45 -39.32
CA THR A 13 -10.07 -8.04 -39.27
C THR A 13 -11.15 -7.10 -38.72
N LEU A 14 -12.43 -7.37 -39.02
CA LEU A 14 -13.56 -6.64 -38.44
C LEU A 14 -13.71 -6.92 -36.95
N VAL A 15 -13.64 -8.19 -36.52
CA VAL A 15 -13.75 -8.56 -35.10
C VAL A 15 -12.58 -7.97 -34.29
N ASN A 16 -11.36 -8.03 -34.83
CA ASN A 16 -10.19 -7.43 -34.19
C ASN A 16 -10.29 -5.90 -34.15
N GLY A 17 -10.81 -5.26 -35.20
CA GLY A 17 -11.05 -3.81 -35.22
C GLY A 17 -12.07 -3.35 -34.19
N VAL A 18 -13.17 -4.11 -34.03
CA VAL A 18 -14.20 -3.85 -33.01
C VAL A 18 -13.66 -4.08 -31.60
N ALA A 19 -12.91 -5.16 -31.37
CA ALA A 19 -12.27 -5.42 -30.09
C ALA A 19 -11.28 -4.31 -29.71
N LEU A 20 -10.49 -3.82 -30.67
CA LEU A 20 -9.54 -2.73 -30.46
C LEU A 20 -10.26 -1.40 -30.16
N LEU A 21 -11.39 -1.13 -30.82
CA LEU A 21 -12.23 0.03 -30.52
C LEU A 21 -12.85 -0.05 -29.11
N ILE A 22 -13.29 -1.24 -28.67
CA ILE A 22 -13.82 -1.45 -27.32
C ILE A 22 -12.72 -1.22 -26.26
N VAL A 23 -11.51 -1.74 -26.50
CA VAL A 23 -10.35 -1.53 -25.61
C VAL A 23 -9.95 -0.06 -25.54
N VAL A 24 -9.88 0.63 -26.69
CA VAL A 24 -9.54 2.07 -26.75
C VAL A 24 -10.62 2.91 -26.07
N TRP A 25 -11.90 2.58 -26.27
CA TRP A 25 -13.03 3.24 -25.61
C TRP A 25 -12.99 3.03 -24.09
N ALA A 26 -12.75 1.80 -23.63
CA ALA A 26 -12.57 1.50 -22.21
C ALA A 26 -11.37 2.25 -21.61
N PHE A 27 -10.23 2.29 -22.31
CA PHE A 27 -9.05 3.05 -21.87
C PHE A 27 -9.30 4.57 -21.80
N SER A 28 -10.08 5.12 -22.74
CA SER A 28 -10.44 6.54 -22.76
C SER A 28 -11.29 6.95 -21.55
N LYS A 29 -12.23 6.10 -21.14
CA LYS A 29 -13.05 6.29 -19.93
C LYS A 29 -12.18 6.24 -18.67
N VAL A 30 -11.19 5.35 -18.66
CA VAL A 30 -10.30 5.08 -17.52
C VAL A 30 -9.26 6.20 -17.33
N LYS A 31 -8.74 6.83 -18.40
CA LYS A 31 -7.81 7.97 -18.31
C LYS A 31 -8.34 9.15 -17.49
N GLY A 32 -9.65 9.42 -17.56
CA GLY A 32 -10.29 10.49 -16.77
C GLY A 32 -10.36 10.21 -15.27
N TYR A 33 -10.33 8.94 -14.87
CA TYR A 33 -10.26 8.53 -13.45
C TYR A 33 -8.82 8.50 -12.94
N PHE A 34 -7.86 8.08 -13.78
CA PHE A 34 -6.44 8.10 -13.42
C PHE A 34 -5.88 9.50 -13.19
N SER A 35 -6.38 10.53 -13.88
CA SER A 35 -5.96 11.92 -13.64
C SER A 35 -6.42 12.46 -12.27
N LYS A 36 -7.53 11.95 -11.73
CA LYS A 36 -8.07 12.32 -10.40
C LYS A 36 -7.60 11.40 -9.28
N ALA A 37 -7.18 10.18 -9.61
CA ALA A 37 -6.63 9.19 -8.67
C ALA A 37 -5.54 9.75 -7.72
N PRO A 38 -4.52 10.50 -8.18
CA PRO A 38 -3.49 11.01 -7.27
C PRO A 38 -4.04 12.01 -6.24
N LEU A 39 -5.04 12.81 -6.61
CA LEU A 39 -5.66 13.78 -5.70
C LEU A 39 -6.50 13.08 -4.62
N VAL A 40 -7.28 12.08 -5.04
CA VAL A 40 -8.11 11.25 -4.13
C VAL A 40 -7.22 10.47 -3.17
N PHE A 41 -6.14 9.88 -3.68
CA PHE A 41 -5.17 9.14 -2.87
C PHE A 41 -4.46 10.03 -1.86
N LYS A 42 -4.06 11.25 -2.25
CA LYS A 42 -3.48 12.25 -1.34
C LYS A 42 -4.45 12.60 -0.21
N ASN A 43 -5.72 12.87 -0.52
CA ASN A 43 -6.72 13.20 0.50
C ASN A 43 -6.98 12.04 1.45
N PHE A 44 -7.05 10.81 0.92
CA PHE A 44 -7.17 9.60 1.71
C PHE A 44 -5.96 9.41 2.66
N GLN A 45 -4.74 9.60 2.16
CA GLN A 45 -3.52 9.53 2.97
C GLN A 45 -3.52 10.56 4.10
N ILE A 46 -3.91 11.81 3.82
CA ILE A 46 -3.99 12.88 4.82
C ILE A 46 -5.00 12.50 5.92
N TRP A 47 -6.18 12.03 5.52
CA TRP A 47 -7.22 11.63 6.47
C TRP A 47 -6.81 10.43 7.32
N SER A 48 -6.22 9.40 6.70
CA SER A 48 -5.69 8.23 7.39
C SER A 48 -4.60 8.62 8.40
N ARG A 49 -3.66 9.48 8.00
CA ARG A 49 -2.64 10.04 8.90
C ARG A 49 -3.25 10.83 10.05
N LYS A 50 -4.26 11.67 9.80
CA LYS A 50 -4.95 12.43 10.85
C LYS A 50 -5.58 11.51 11.89
N LYS A 51 -6.24 10.43 11.46
CA LYS A 51 -6.79 9.41 12.36
C LYS A 51 -5.72 8.74 13.21
N LYS A 52 -4.60 8.32 12.60
CA LYS A 52 -3.45 7.75 13.33
C LYS A 52 -2.91 8.71 14.39
N LEU A 53 -2.72 9.98 14.04
CA LEU A 53 -2.21 11.02 14.96
C LEU A 53 -3.17 11.29 16.13
N ILE A 54 -4.48 11.27 15.91
CA ILE A 54 -5.47 11.40 16.99
C ILE A 54 -5.34 10.22 17.96
N LYS A 55 -5.23 8.99 17.44
CA LYS A 55 -5.04 7.78 18.28
C LYS A 55 -3.75 7.87 19.10
N ILE A 56 -2.64 8.25 18.47
CA ILE A 56 -1.35 8.48 19.15
C ILE A 56 -1.49 9.54 20.25
N LYS A 57 -2.14 10.66 19.97
CA LYS A 57 -2.35 11.73 20.96
C LYS A 57 -3.07 11.22 22.22
N ASN A 58 -4.04 10.32 22.06
CA ASN A 58 -4.83 9.78 23.16
C ASN A 58 -4.03 8.75 24.00
N HIS A 59 -3.18 7.95 23.36
CA HIS A 59 -2.44 6.86 24.04
C HIS A 59 -0.96 7.18 24.33
N ARG A 60 -0.46 8.39 24.06
CA ARG A 60 0.96 8.78 24.23
C ARG A 60 1.53 8.65 25.66
N HIS A 61 0.68 8.43 26.66
CA HIS A 61 1.06 8.28 28.07
C HIS A 61 0.90 6.84 28.56
N ASP A 62 0.32 5.97 27.75
CA ASP A 62 0.03 4.58 28.10
C ASP A 62 1.12 3.67 27.51
N GLU A 63 2.05 3.26 28.37
CA GLU A 63 3.14 2.36 27.98
C GLU A 63 2.64 0.95 27.64
N ARG A 64 1.58 0.48 28.29
CA ARG A 64 1.00 -0.85 28.02
C ARG A 64 0.41 -0.89 26.62
N TYR A 65 -0.25 0.20 26.22
CA TYR A 65 -0.76 0.36 24.86
C TYR A 65 0.38 0.30 23.81
N TYR A 66 1.50 0.97 24.07
CA TYR A 66 2.67 0.90 23.20
C TYR A 66 3.22 -0.52 23.06
N LEU A 67 3.42 -1.22 24.19
CA LEU A 67 3.93 -2.60 24.18
C LEU A 67 2.99 -3.55 23.41
N ASN A 68 1.68 -3.37 23.55
CA ASN A 68 0.71 -4.18 22.82
C ASN A 68 0.79 -3.95 21.29
N GLU A 69 0.85 -2.70 20.84
CA GLU A 69 0.97 -2.41 19.40
C GLU A 69 2.33 -2.84 18.83
N LEU A 70 3.40 -2.77 19.63
CA LEU A 70 4.72 -3.31 19.28
C LEU A 70 4.66 -4.83 19.09
N GLN A 71 4.07 -5.56 20.06
CA GLN A 71 3.90 -7.01 19.97
C GLN A 71 3.03 -7.40 18.76
N LEU A 72 1.96 -6.64 18.50
CA LEU A 72 1.12 -6.86 17.34
C LEU A 72 1.92 -6.68 16.03
N SER A 73 2.78 -5.65 15.95
CA SER A 73 3.66 -5.43 14.80
C SER A 73 4.66 -6.59 14.60
N GLN A 74 5.22 -7.12 15.69
CA GLN A 74 6.09 -8.30 15.65
C GLN A 74 5.34 -9.56 15.18
N ASN A 75 4.11 -9.78 15.65
CA ASN A 75 3.28 -10.90 15.20
C ASN A 75 2.97 -10.81 13.69
N TRP A 76 2.70 -9.61 13.18
CA TRP A 76 2.53 -9.38 11.74
C TRP A 76 3.81 -9.68 10.95
N PHE A 77 4.98 -9.33 11.49
CA PHE A 77 6.27 -9.67 10.88
C PHE A 77 6.49 -11.19 10.81
N ILE A 78 6.18 -11.90 11.89
CA ILE A 78 6.27 -13.37 11.94
C ILE A 78 5.30 -13.99 10.92
N THR A 79 4.08 -13.46 10.83
CA THR A 79 3.08 -13.91 9.86
C THR A 79 3.57 -13.68 8.42
N PHE A 80 4.18 -12.52 8.14
CA PHE A 80 4.79 -12.23 6.85
C PHE A 80 5.88 -13.25 6.49
N LEU A 81 6.80 -13.54 7.41
CA LEU A 81 7.85 -14.53 7.19
C LEU A 81 7.27 -15.91 6.93
N LEU A 82 6.26 -16.33 7.68
CA LEU A 82 5.64 -17.64 7.52
C LEU A 82 4.97 -17.76 6.15
N VAL A 83 4.17 -16.76 5.75
CA VAL A 83 3.52 -16.74 4.43
C VAL A 83 4.56 -16.72 3.31
N MET A 84 5.63 -15.94 3.47
CA MET A 84 6.72 -15.90 2.49
C MET A 84 7.42 -17.25 2.35
N ILE A 85 7.73 -17.93 3.45
CA ILE A 85 8.35 -19.27 3.43
C ILE A 85 7.42 -20.28 2.77
N VAL A 86 6.13 -20.30 3.13
CA VAL A 86 5.14 -21.21 2.54
C VAL A 86 5.01 -20.97 1.04
N ASN A 87 4.90 -19.71 0.59
CA ASN A 87 4.83 -19.38 -0.83
C ASN A 87 6.12 -19.74 -1.56
N PHE A 88 7.28 -19.54 -0.95
CA PHE A 88 8.56 -19.93 -1.54
C PHE A 88 8.68 -21.45 -1.71
N LEU A 89 8.30 -22.23 -0.69
CA LEU A 89 8.27 -23.70 -0.76
C LEU A 89 7.27 -24.21 -1.81
N PHE A 90 6.09 -23.58 -1.88
CA PHE A 90 5.09 -23.89 -2.91
C PHE A 90 5.65 -23.66 -4.32
N LEU A 91 6.33 -22.53 -4.53
CA LEU A 91 6.94 -22.18 -5.80
C LEU A 91 8.06 -23.15 -6.18
N LEU A 92 8.93 -23.52 -5.23
CA LEU A 92 9.98 -24.54 -5.45
C LEU A 92 9.40 -25.90 -5.85
N ASN A 93 8.33 -26.34 -5.19
CA ASN A 93 7.72 -27.64 -5.47
C ASN A 93 7.06 -27.72 -6.86
N ASN A 94 6.72 -26.58 -7.47
CA ASN A 94 6.02 -26.53 -8.75
C ASN A 94 6.90 -26.04 -9.92
N ASN A 95 8.23 -26.13 -9.81
CA ASN A 95 9.20 -25.66 -10.82
C ASN A 95 8.98 -24.19 -11.22
N ILE A 96 9.62 -23.27 -10.48
CA ILE A 96 9.56 -21.81 -10.65
C ILE A 96 9.71 -21.33 -12.11
N LEU A 97 10.49 -22.04 -12.92
CA LEU A 97 10.80 -21.68 -14.30
C LEU A 97 9.64 -21.89 -15.29
N ASP A 98 8.65 -22.71 -14.93
CA ASP A 98 7.52 -23.02 -15.82
C ASP A 98 6.38 -21.99 -15.70
N PHE A 99 6.44 -21.11 -14.70
CA PHE A 99 5.42 -20.08 -14.50
C PHE A 99 5.71 -18.82 -15.29
N SER A 100 4.69 -18.29 -15.96
CA SER A 100 4.75 -16.93 -16.51
C SER A 100 4.91 -15.90 -15.37
N ILE A 101 5.61 -14.80 -15.65
CA ILE A 101 5.80 -13.68 -14.71
C ILE A 101 4.48 -13.19 -14.09
N TRP A 102 3.40 -13.20 -14.86
CA TRP A 102 2.07 -12.80 -14.38
C TRP A 102 1.50 -13.76 -13.34
N LEU A 103 1.69 -15.06 -13.54
CA LEU A 103 1.23 -16.11 -12.63
C LEU A 103 2.09 -16.12 -11.35
N PHE A 104 3.39 -15.88 -11.47
CA PHE A 104 4.29 -15.67 -10.33
C PHE A 104 3.85 -14.47 -9.46
N LEU A 105 3.57 -13.32 -10.08
CA LEU A 105 3.07 -12.13 -9.36
C LEU A 105 1.75 -12.40 -8.64
N LEU A 106 0.86 -13.16 -9.27
CA LEU A 106 -0.44 -13.53 -8.69
C LEU A 106 -0.28 -14.49 -7.50
N LEU A 107 0.63 -15.47 -7.58
CA LEU A 107 0.95 -16.37 -6.48
C LEU A 107 1.64 -15.68 -5.30
N MET A 108 2.43 -14.64 -5.57
CA MET A 108 3.07 -13.82 -4.53
C MET A 108 2.13 -12.79 -3.89
N PHE A 109 0.92 -12.61 -4.44
CA PHE A 109 -0.05 -11.63 -3.95
C PHE A 109 -0.36 -11.72 -2.44
N PRO A 110 -0.55 -12.93 -1.86
CA PRO A 110 -0.76 -13.06 -0.41
C PRO A 110 0.43 -12.55 0.41
N THR A 111 1.66 -12.77 -0.06
CA THR A 111 2.88 -12.27 0.60
C THR A 111 2.87 -10.74 0.62
N PHE A 112 2.56 -10.10 -0.51
CA PHE A 112 2.50 -8.64 -0.61
C PHE A 112 1.41 -8.03 0.27
N ILE A 113 0.24 -8.67 0.39
CA ILE A 113 -0.82 -8.18 1.28
C ILE A 113 -0.32 -8.14 2.73
N VAL A 114 0.28 -9.23 3.21
CA VAL A 114 0.75 -9.32 4.59
C VAL A 114 1.91 -8.34 4.83
N GLU A 115 2.80 -8.18 3.85
CA GLU A 115 3.87 -7.18 3.89
C GLU A 115 3.31 -5.76 4.06
N ILE A 116 2.32 -5.38 3.25
CA ILE A 116 1.68 -4.05 3.32
C ILE A 116 1.03 -3.83 4.69
N ILE A 117 0.38 -4.86 5.26
CA ILE A 117 -0.22 -4.78 6.60
C ILE A 117 0.86 -4.57 7.66
N TRP A 118 1.94 -5.36 7.60
CA TRP A 118 3.07 -5.25 8.51
C TRP A 118 3.73 -3.88 8.43
N LEU A 119 4.07 -3.38 7.23
CA LEU A 119 4.67 -2.06 7.04
C LEU A 119 3.79 -0.93 7.60
N ASN A 120 2.47 -1.04 7.40
CA ASN A 120 1.52 -0.07 7.95
C ASN A 120 1.49 -0.07 9.49
N LYS A 121 1.68 -1.24 10.11
CA LYS A 121 1.77 -1.41 11.56
C LYS A 121 3.11 -0.96 12.11
N SER A 122 4.23 -1.32 11.47
CA SER A 122 5.57 -0.88 11.86
C SER A 122 5.67 0.65 11.85
N SER A 123 5.24 1.29 10.76
CA SER A 123 5.22 2.75 10.65
C SER A 123 4.38 3.42 11.75
N TYR A 124 3.26 2.78 12.16
CA TYR A 124 2.45 3.30 13.26
C TYR A 124 3.17 3.20 14.62
N VAL A 125 3.87 2.09 14.87
CA VAL A 125 4.64 1.89 16.11
C VAL A 125 5.82 2.86 16.20
N GLU A 126 6.52 3.10 15.11
CA GLU A 126 7.60 4.10 15.03
C GLU A 126 7.09 5.51 15.33
N ASP A 127 5.94 5.89 14.76
CA ASP A 127 5.28 7.15 15.09
C ASP A 127 4.92 7.19 16.58
N LEU A 128 4.32 6.13 17.12
CA LEU A 128 3.93 6.04 18.53
C LEU A 128 5.16 6.22 19.45
N ALA A 129 6.27 5.53 19.16
CA ALA A 129 7.53 5.67 19.90
C ALA A 129 8.03 7.12 19.87
N THR A 130 8.01 7.76 18.70
CA THR A 130 8.47 9.15 18.50
C THR A 130 7.65 10.15 19.33
N TYR A 131 6.34 9.92 19.45
CA TYR A 131 5.42 10.82 20.17
C TYR A 131 5.20 10.43 21.64
N GLN A 132 5.78 9.34 22.12
CA GLN A 132 5.67 8.87 23.50
C GLN A 132 6.32 9.86 24.48
N LYS A 133 5.62 10.15 25.59
CA LYS A 133 6.14 11.05 26.63
C LYS A 133 7.36 10.41 27.29
N GLY A 134 8.48 11.14 27.29
CA GLY A 134 9.75 10.64 27.84
C GLY A 134 10.83 10.50 26.77
N ASN A 135 10.44 10.23 25.51
CA ASN A 135 11.37 10.15 24.38
C ASN A 135 12.07 11.50 24.14
N LEU A 136 13.36 11.43 23.79
CA LEU A 136 14.23 12.56 23.49
C LEU A 136 13.65 13.43 22.36
N GLU A 137 13.10 12.82 21.31
CA GLU A 137 12.46 13.55 20.20
C GLU A 137 11.21 14.32 20.63
N TRP A 138 10.38 13.73 21.50
CA TRP A 138 9.23 14.41 22.08
C TRP A 138 9.66 15.64 22.91
N ARG A 139 10.74 15.51 23.71
CA ARG A 139 11.30 16.62 24.50
C ARG A 139 11.80 17.75 23.61
N LYS A 140 12.59 17.44 22.57
CA LYS A 140 13.07 18.41 21.58
C LYS A 140 11.92 19.17 20.91
N ARG A 141 10.87 18.47 20.49
CA ARG A 141 9.67 19.07 19.87
C ARG A 141 8.94 20.01 20.82
N ARG A 142 8.80 19.63 22.09
CA ARG A 142 8.19 20.48 23.12
C ARG A 142 9.01 21.74 23.38
N GLN A 143 10.33 21.63 23.44
CA GLN A 143 11.25 22.78 23.57
C GLN A 143 11.10 23.74 22.39
N ARG A 144 11.12 23.24 21.14
CA ARG A 144 10.91 24.08 19.94
C ARG A 144 9.58 24.83 19.97
N LYS A 145 8.50 24.18 20.42
CA LYS A 145 7.18 24.82 20.55
C LYS A 145 7.19 25.93 21.60
N ASN A 146 7.86 25.72 22.73
CA ASN A 146 7.99 26.74 23.78
C ASN A 146 8.84 27.93 23.31
N ASN A 147 9.94 27.69 22.58
CA ASN A 147 10.78 28.75 22.04
C ASN A 147 10.02 29.62 21.03
N ARG A 148 9.23 29.02 20.13
CA ARG A 148 8.37 29.77 19.20
C ARG A 148 7.36 30.67 19.91
N ARG A 149 6.75 30.16 20.99
CA ARG A 149 5.82 30.97 21.82
C ARG A 149 6.54 32.11 22.52
N LYS A 150 7.71 31.88 23.11
CA LYS A 150 8.49 32.95 23.74
C LYS A 150 8.87 34.05 22.74
N ASN A 151 9.23 33.69 21.52
CA ASN A 151 9.55 34.66 20.47
C ASN A 151 8.31 35.44 19.98
N SER A 152 7.12 34.83 19.98
CA SER A 152 5.89 35.54 19.58
C SER A 152 5.41 36.57 20.60
N TYR A 153 5.82 36.49 21.86
CA TYR A 153 5.50 37.47 22.91
C TYR A 153 6.58 38.54 23.11
N LYS A 154 7.63 38.52 22.30
CA LYS A 154 8.72 39.53 22.31
C LYS A 154 8.54 40.60 21.21
N ILE A 155 7.42 40.56 20.49
CA ILE A 155 6.98 41.56 19.51
C ILE A 155 5.85 42.35 20.17
#